data_AF-A0A812XYC5-F1
#
_entry.id   AF-A0A812XYC5-F1
#
_cell.length_a   1.000
_cell.length_b   1.000
_cell.length_c   1.000
_cell.angle_alpha   90.00
_cell.angle_beta   90.00
_cell.angle_gamma   90.00
#
_symmetry.space_group_name_H-M   'P 1'
#
loop_
_entity.id
_entity.type
_entity.pdbx_description
1 polymer ?
#
loop_
_entity_poly.entity_id
_entity_poly.type
_entity_poly.pdbx_seq_one_letter_code
_entity_poly.pdbx_strand_id
1 'polypeptide(L)'
;MIEKEWSECWADNFSTADYIAVTDSDVVFTSFVLPSLIFEPGPSKPRPIVMGHSELEVFLATVLALRLVWVAEFMDNFPLVIHRPHFGSFRQVLVLLYGKQPSDDFDSVFVPYLKGIWVESEKRLEKEPETICFHSMMGSFLYFQHQDWYAWSIRHGWIRSVPLEHTCPRLRVAHHVPYWGMENWSRGCKLGLRGLFS
;
A
#
# COMPACT_ATOMS: atom_id res chain seq x y z
N MET A 1 11.14 -6.70 8.23
CA MET A 1 10.24 -6.21 7.16
C MET A 1 8.91 -6.94 7.23
N ILE A 2 8.84 -8.26 7.08
CA ILE A 2 7.56 -9.02 7.15
C ILE A 2 6.73 -8.73 8.40
N GLU A 3 7.33 -8.77 9.60
CA GLU A 3 6.62 -8.47 10.85
C GLU A 3 6.07 -7.03 10.90
N LYS A 4 6.78 -6.07 10.30
CA LYS A 4 6.33 -4.68 10.18
C LYS A 4 5.07 -4.61 9.33
N GLU A 5 5.09 -5.18 8.12
CA GLU A 5 3.93 -5.17 7.21
C GLU A 5 2.72 -5.92 7.81
N TRP A 6 2.97 -7.03 8.51
CA TRP A 6 1.92 -7.77 9.24
C TRP A 6 1.31 -6.91 10.36
N SER A 7 2.14 -6.23 11.16
CA SER A 7 1.67 -5.41 12.28
C SER A 7 0.85 -4.20 11.83
N GLU A 8 1.19 -3.62 10.68
CA GLU A 8 0.42 -2.52 10.09
C GLU A 8 -1.00 -2.94 9.70
N CYS A 9 -1.19 -4.21 9.31
CA CYS A 9 -2.53 -4.75 9.06
C CYS A 9 -3.40 -4.85 10.32
N TRP A 10 -2.82 -4.66 11.50
CA TRP A 10 -3.51 -4.66 12.80
C TRP A 10 -3.49 -3.28 13.48
N ALA A 11 -3.12 -2.21 12.75
CA ALA A 11 -3.05 -0.86 13.31
C ALA A 11 -4.39 -0.39 13.92
N ASP A 12 -5.52 -0.93 13.46
CA ASP A 12 -6.86 -0.68 13.99
C ASP A 12 -7.09 -1.15 15.42
N ASN A 13 -6.27 -2.06 15.94
CA ASN A 13 -6.34 -2.51 17.33
C ASN A 13 -5.76 -1.50 18.34
N PHE A 14 -4.99 -0.51 17.85
CA PHE A 14 -4.26 0.43 18.71
C PHE A 14 -4.89 1.83 18.76
N SER A 15 -6.03 2.03 18.11
CA SER A 15 -6.73 3.32 18.08
C SER A 15 -8.24 3.16 17.98
N THR A 16 -8.97 4.06 18.64
CA THR A 16 -10.43 4.20 18.51
C THR A 16 -10.84 5.26 17.49
N ALA A 17 -9.88 5.94 16.85
CA ALA A 17 -10.14 6.97 15.86
C ALA A 17 -10.87 6.41 14.62
N ASP A 18 -11.67 7.25 13.95
CA ASP A 18 -12.35 6.87 12.71
C ASP A 18 -11.37 6.63 11.56
N TYR A 19 -10.24 7.34 11.58
CA TYR A 19 -9.17 7.25 10.59
C TYR A 19 -7.83 7.02 11.26
N ILE A 20 -6.99 6.21 10.62
CA ILE A 20 -5.64 5.88 11.09
C ILE A 20 -4.66 6.29 10.00
N ALA A 21 -3.70 7.13 10.37
CA ALA A 21 -2.61 7.55 9.49
C ALA A 21 -1.42 6.61 9.68
N VAL A 22 -1.02 5.92 8.62
CA VAL A 22 0.17 5.05 8.60
C VAL A 22 1.29 5.78 7.86
N THR A 23 2.46 5.86 8.49
CA THR A 23 3.67 6.48 7.94
C THR A 23 4.88 5.64 8.27
N ASP A 24 5.81 5.54 7.34
CA ASP A 24 7.12 4.96 7.64
C ASP A 24 7.93 5.92 8.53
N SER A 25 8.92 5.37 9.25
CA SER A 25 9.75 6.11 10.20
C SER A 25 10.82 6.99 9.52
N ASP A 26 11.06 6.79 8.23
CA ASP A 26 11.99 7.52 7.38
C ASP A 26 11.28 8.55 6.49
N VAL A 27 10.15 9.09 6.95
CA VAL A 27 9.39 10.16 6.30
C VAL A 27 9.67 11.52 6.96
N VAL A 28 9.78 12.57 6.15
CA VAL A 28 9.80 13.96 6.60
C VAL A 28 8.51 14.67 6.20
N PHE A 29 7.87 15.29 7.19
CA PHE A 29 6.75 16.20 6.97
C PHE A 29 7.30 17.55 6.49
N THR A 30 6.93 17.92 5.26
CA THR A 30 7.39 19.14 4.58
C THR A 30 6.45 20.33 4.80
N SER A 31 5.31 20.08 5.44
CA SER A 31 4.33 21.11 5.80
C SER A 31 3.61 20.75 7.09
N PHE A 32 2.88 21.71 7.65
CA PHE A 32 1.90 21.41 8.70
C PHE A 32 0.84 20.44 8.15
N VAL A 33 0.49 19.42 8.94
CA VAL A 33 -0.55 18.44 8.60
C VAL A 33 -1.92 19.10 8.75
N LEU A 34 -2.29 19.94 7.79
CA LEU A 34 -3.58 20.61 7.73
C LEU A 34 -4.66 19.64 7.23
N PRO A 35 -5.84 19.57 7.86
CA PRO A 35 -6.92 18.67 7.43
C PRO A 35 -7.28 18.79 5.94
N SER A 36 -7.23 20.00 5.37
CA SER A 36 -7.53 20.25 3.95
C SER A 36 -6.50 19.68 2.97
N LEU A 37 -5.33 19.27 3.46
CA LEU A 37 -4.28 18.64 2.64
C LEU A 37 -4.35 17.11 2.69
N ILE A 38 -4.98 16.54 3.71
CA ILE A 38 -5.11 15.08 3.91
C ILE A 38 -6.54 14.56 3.69
N PHE A 39 -7.54 15.45 3.68
CA PHE A 39 -8.93 15.12 3.39
C PHE A 39 -9.53 16.02 2.31
N GLU A 40 -10.34 15.43 1.44
CA GLU A 40 -11.29 16.16 0.62
C GLU A 40 -12.62 16.33 1.36
N PRO A 41 -13.22 17.54 1.37
CA PRO A 41 -14.57 17.72 1.87
C PRO A 41 -15.56 16.86 1.06
N GLY A 42 -16.24 15.93 1.73
CA GLY A 42 -17.31 15.14 1.12
C GLY A 42 -18.70 15.61 1.58
N PRO A 43 -19.77 15.20 0.88
CA PRO A 43 -21.15 15.63 1.20
C PRO A 43 -21.62 15.19 2.60
N SER A 44 -21.10 14.05 3.08
CA SER A 44 -21.50 13.44 4.36
C SER A 44 -20.32 13.24 5.32
N LYS A 45 -19.13 12.94 4.80
CA LYS A 45 -17.89 12.74 5.57
C LYS A 45 -16.67 13.18 4.76
N PRO A 46 -15.60 13.64 5.42
CA PRO A 46 -14.33 13.91 4.75
C PRO A 46 -13.76 12.60 4.17
N ARG A 47 -13.27 12.66 2.93
CA ARG A 47 -12.65 11.53 2.25
C ARG A 47 -11.13 11.65 2.34
N PRO A 48 -10.41 10.67 2.90
CA PRO A 48 -8.96 10.73 2.93
C PRO A 48 -8.41 10.77 1.51
N ILE A 49 -7.38 11.59 1.30
CA ILE A 49 -6.69 11.69 0.02
C ILE A 49 -5.65 10.57 -0.05
N VAL A 50 -5.77 9.72 -1.06
CA VAL A 50 -4.78 8.68 -1.39
C VAL A 50 -4.03 9.11 -2.64
N MET A 51 -2.71 9.20 -2.50
CA MET A 51 -1.81 9.63 -3.57
C MET A 51 -1.11 8.42 -4.16
N GLY A 52 -0.86 8.45 -5.46
CA GLY A 52 -0.12 7.40 -6.14
C GLY A 52 0.53 7.91 -7.41
N HIS A 53 1.23 7.03 -8.12
CA HIS A 53 1.87 7.36 -9.39
C HIS A 53 1.86 6.16 -10.35
N SER A 54 1.57 6.39 -11.63
CA SER A 54 1.37 5.31 -12.61
C SER A 54 2.56 5.09 -13.56
N GLU A 55 3.64 5.87 -13.42
CA GLU A 55 4.83 5.80 -14.29
C GLU A 55 5.80 4.66 -13.99
N LEU A 56 5.81 4.14 -12.76
CA LEU A 56 6.79 3.15 -12.31
C LEU A 56 6.12 2.08 -11.45
N GLU A 57 6.28 0.83 -11.86
CA GLU A 57 5.85 -0.37 -11.13
C GLU A 57 6.94 -0.74 -10.12
N VAL A 58 6.76 -0.42 -8.83
CA VAL A 58 7.74 -0.75 -7.78
C VAL A 58 7.33 -2.01 -7.04
N PHE A 59 6.06 -2.11 -6.63
CA PHE A 59 5.51 -3.23 -5.87
C PHE A 59 4.39 -3.96 -6.63
N LEU A 60 4.66 -4.35 -7.88
CA LEU A 60 3.66 -4.99 -8.73
C LEU A 60 3.30 -6.40 -8.26
N ALA A 61 4.26 -7.23 -7.85
CA ALA A 61 3.98 -8.59 -7.40
C ALA A 61 3.08 -8.61 -6.15
N THR A 62 3.27 -7.63 -5.25
CA THR A 62 2.41 -7.37 -4.09
C THR A 62 0.95 -7.18 -4.49
N VAL A 63 0.69 -6.42 -5.55
CA VAL A 63 -0.67 -6.13 -6.06
C VAL A 63 -1.24 -7.33 -6.82
N LEU A 64 -0.44 -8.00 -7.64
CA LEU A 64 -0.89 -9.18 -8.40
C LEU A 64 -1.23 -10.36 -7.49
N ALA A 65 -0.52 -10.53 -6.37
CA ALA A 65 -0.84 -11.52 -5.36
C ALA A 65 -2.24 -11.28 -4.73
N LEU A 66 -2.69 -10.02 -4.63
CA LEU A 66 -4.07 -9.69 -4.23
C LEU A 66 -5.12 -10.00 -5.32
N ARG A 67 -4.71 -10.55 -6.47
CA ARG A 67 -5.56 -10.76 -7.65
C ARG A 67 -6.16 -9.46 -8.20
N LEU A 68 -5.46 -8.35 -8.02
CA LEU A 68 -5.85 -7.04 -8.52
C LEU A 68 -5.02 -6.67 -9.75
N VAL A 69 -5.58 -5.80 -10.58
CA VAL A 69 -4.84 -5.16 -11.67
C VAL A 69 -4.04 -4.01 -11.08
N TRP A 70 -2.80 -3.81 -11.51
CA TRP A 70 -2.02 -2.66 -11.09
C TRP A 70 -2.39 -1.41 -11.88
N VAL A 71 -2.72 -0.34 -11.16
CA VAL A 71 -3.12 0.96 -11.74
C VAL A 71 -2.17 2.09 -11.36
N ALA A 72 -1.56 2.00 -10.18
CA ALA A 72 -0.63 2.98 -9.64
C ALA A 72 0.20 2.33 -8.53
N GLU A 73 1.36 2.91 -8.28
CA GLU A 73 2.14 2.69 -7.08
C GLU A 73 1.65 3.63 -5.97
N PHE A 74 1.51 3.09 -4.76
CA PHE A 74 1.02 3.82 -3.58
C PHE A 74 2.06 3.88 -2.46
N MET A 75 3.27 3.33 -2.64
CA MET A 75 4.32 3.35 -1.61
C MET A 75 4.62 4.75 -1.09
N ASP A 76 4.70 5.76 -1.97
CA ASP A 76 4.98 7.14 -1.56
C ASP A 76 3.77 7.89 -0.96
N ASN A 77 2.68 7.20 -0.58
CA ASN A 77 1.48 7.84 -0.04
C ASN A 77 1.61 8.12 1.46
N PHE A 78 2.32 9.20 1.83
CA PHE A 78 2.55 9.53 3.23
C PHE A 78 1.83 10.81 3.70
N PRO A 79 1.10 10.75 4.83
CA PRO A 79 0.63 9.53 5.49
C PRO A 79 -0.47 8.85 4.67
N LEU A 80 -0.53 7.51 4.69
CA LEU A 80 -1.67 6.77 4.16
C LEU A 80 -2.75 6.75 5.23
N VAL A 81 -3.78 7.57 5.05
CA VAL A 81 -4.89 7.71 5.99
C VAL A 81 -6.01 6.74 5.60
N ILE A 82 -6.34 5.81 6.49
CA ILE A 82 -7.24 4.68 6.23
C ILE A 82 -8.45 4.78 7.18
N HIS A 83 -9.66 4.60 6.66
CA HIS A 83 -10.86 4.48 7.49
C HIS A 83 -10.81 3.16 8.26
N ARG A 84 -10.92 3.21 9.59
CA ARG A 84 -10.57 2.10 10.51
C ARG A 84 -11.24 0.75 10.17
N PRO A 85 -12.52 0.67 9.80
CA PRO A 85 -13.14 -0.60 9.36
C PRO A 85 -12.47 -1.29 8.17
N HIS A 86 -11.76 -0.55 7.30
CA HIS A 86 -11.16 -1.12 6.11
C HIS A 86 -9.94 -2.01 6.41
N PHE A 87 -9.33 -1.91 7.59
CA PHE A 87 -8.33 -2.89 8.04
C PHE A 87 -8.96 -4.27 8.21
N GLY A 88 -10.12 -4.35 8.87
CA GLY A 88 -10.88 -5.58 9.01
C GLY A 88 -11.34 -6.14 7.66
N SER A 89 -11.84 -5.28 6.77
CA SER A 89 -12.21 -5.66 5.40
C SER A 89 -11.01 -6.20 4.61
N PHE A 90 -9.83 -5.57 4.74
CA PHE A 90 -8.60 -6.03 4.10
C PHE A 90 -8.21 -7.43 4.58
N ARG A 91 -8.18 -7.63 5.92
CA ARG A 91 -7.87 -8.93 6.52
C ARG A 91 -8.83 -10.02 6.01
N GLN A 92 -10.13 -9.73 5.91
CA GLN A 92 -11.13 -10.65 5.37
C GLN A 92 -10.88 -11.00 3.89
N VAL A 93 -10.46 -10.04 3.07
CA VAL A 93 -10.13 -10.31 1.66
C VAL A 93 -8.96 -11.28 1.53
N LEU A 94 -7.91 -11.16 2.35
CA LEU A 94 -6.83 -12.15 2.32
C LEU A 94 -7.32 -13.55 2.70
N VAL A 95 -8.20 -13.66 3.71
CA VAL A 95 -8.80 -14.94 4.09
C VAL A 95 -9.62 -15.53 2.94
N LEU A 96 -10.38 -14.72 2.21
CA LEU A 96 -11.14 -15.17 1.05
C LEU A 96 -10.25 -15.63 -0.10
N LEU A 97 -9.10 -14.98 -0.32
CA LEU A 97 -8.19 -15.29 -1.43
C LEU A 97 -7.31 -16.52 -1.17
N TYR A 98 -6.90 -16.73 0.09
CA TYR A 98 -5.87 -17.69 0.45
C TYR A 98 -6.31 -18.75 1.47
N GLY A 99 -7.44 -18.55 2.13
CA GLY A 99 -8.05 -19.50 3.04
C GLY A 99 -8.49 -20.76 2.29
N LYS A 100 -8.26 -21.91 2.91
CA LYS A 100 -8.61 -23.24 2.40
C LYS A 100 -9.57 -23.98 3.34
N GLN A 101 -9.63 -23.56 4.59
CA GLN A 101 -10.47 -24.14 5.63
C GLN A 101 -11.36 -23.06 6.27
N PRO A 102 -12.56 -23.41 6.76
CA PRO A 102 -13.44 -22.47 7.44
C PRO A 102 -12.83 -21.83 8.70
N SER A 103 -11.83 -22.46 9.32
CA SER A 103 -11.13 -21.96 10.50
C SER A 103 -9.98 -21.03 10.17
N ASP A 104 -9.67 -20.78 8.90
CA ASP A 104 -8.57 -19.90 8.52
C ASP A 104 -8.88 -18.45 8.89
N ASP A 105 -7.87 -17.77 9.40
CA ASP A 105 -7.90 -16.37 9.77
C ASP A 105 -6.78 -15.61 9.06
N PHE A 106 -6.71 -14.30 9.28
CA PHE A 106 -5.71 -13.46 8.65
C PHE A 106 -4.28 -13.94 8.92
N ASP A 107 -3.99 -14.35 10.14
CA ASP A 107 -2.65 -14.75 10.55
C ASP A 107 -2.23 -16.06 9.86
N SER A 108 -3.17 -16.99 9.68
CA SER A 108 -2.91 -18.24 8.96
C SER A 108 -2.69 -18.03 7.46
N VAL A 109 -3.33 -17.01 6.85
CA VAL A 109 -3.26 -16.76 5.41
C VAL A 109 -2.22 -15.72 4.98
N PHE A 110 -1.65 -14.95 5.92
CA PHE A 110 -0.65 -13.94 5.59
C PHE A 110 0.61 -14.55 4.94
N VAL A 111 1.11 -15.67 5.45
CA VAL A 111 2.26 -16.38 4.86
C VAL A 111 1.95 -16.93 3.45
N PRO A 112 0.81 -17.61 3.20
CA PRO A 112 0.35 -17.93 1.85
C PRO A 112 0.31 -16.74 0.89
N TYR A 113 -0.14 -15.56 1.38
CA TYR A 113 -0.11 -14.33 0.58
C TYR A 113 1.32 -13.92 0.21
N LEU A 114 2.26 -13.91 1.16
CA LEU A 114 3.69 -13.63 0.88
C LEU A 114 4.29 -14.60 -0.14
N LYS A 115 3.92 -15.90 -0.08
CA LYS A 115 4.31 -16.87 -1.11
C LYS A 115 3.71 -16.55 -2.48
N GLY A 116 2.51 -15.99 -2.51
CA GLY A 116 1.90 -15.46 -3.72
C GLY A 116 2.75 -14.37 -4.36
N ILE A 117 3.27 -13.43 -3.57
CA ILE A 117 4.17 -12.37 -4.05
C ILE A 117 5.41 -12.98 -4.69
N TRP A 118 6.05 -13.95 -4.01
CA TRP A 118 7.22 -14.66 -4.54
C TRP A 118 6.93 -15.31 -5.90
N VAL A 119 5.80 -16.02 -6.02
CA VAL A 119 5.39 -16.66 -7.27
C VAL A 119 5.15 -15.64 -8.39
N GLU A 120 4.56 -14.48 -8.09
CA GLU A 120 4.37 -13.43 -9.10
C GLU A 120 5.70 -12.79 -9.52
N SER A 121 6.66 -12.61 -8.59
CA SER A 121 8.01 -12.16 -8.92
C SER A 121 8.78 -13.16 -9.78
N GLU A 122 8.69 -14.46 -9.49
CA GLU A 122 9.33 -15.52 -10.30
C GLU A 122 8.79 -15.56 -11.73
N LYS A 123 7.46 -15.44 -11.91
CA LYS A 123 6.83 -15.38 -13.24
C LYS A 123 7.35 -14.21 -14.08
N ARG A 124 7.78 -13.14 -13.42
CA ARG A 124 8.30 -11.92 -14.04
C ARG A 124 9.82 -11.96 -14.26
N LEU A 125 10.47 -13.08 -13.92
CA LEU A 125 11.93 -13.26 -14.02
C LEU A 125 12.71 -12.19 -13.26
N GLU A 126 12.14 -11.71 -12.16
CA GLU A 126 12.82 -10.77 -11.27
C GLU A 126 14.03 -11.45 -10.63
N LYS A 127 15.20 -10.78 -10.65
CA LYS A 127 16.46 -11.37 -10.14
C LYS A 127 16.41 -11.66 -8.65
N GLU A 128 15.64 -10.86 -7.93
CA GLU A 128 15.38 -10.97 -6.50
C GLU A 128 13.86 -10.77 -6.36
N PRO A 129 13.17 -11.63 -5.61
CA PRO A 129 11.73 -11.49 -5.41
C PRO A 129 11.39 -10.18 -4.70
N GLU A 130 10.27 -9.61 -5.09
CA GLU A 130 9.76 -8.38 -4.51
C GLU A 130 9.43 -8.58 -3.03
N THR A 131 9.79 -7.61 -2.20
CA THR A 131 9.36 -7.57 -0.81
C THR A 131 7.96 -6.97 -0.72
N ILE A 132 7.12 -7.49 0.17
CA ILE A 132 5.81 -6.89 0.47
C ILE A 132 5.92 -5.41 0.86
N CYS A 133 4.98 -4.59 0.39
CA CYS A 133 4.78 -3.21 0.83
C CYS A 133 3.32 -2.96 1.23
N PHE A 134 3.11 -2.56 2.49
CA PHE A 134 1.80 -2.28 3.06
C PHE A 134 1.09 -1.15 2.33
N HIS A 135 1.79 -0.06 2.02
CA HIS A 135 1.19 1.09 1.31
C HIS A 135 0.71 0.72 -0.09
N SER A 136 1.50 -0.05 -0.85
CA SER A 136 1.12 -0.54 -2.18
C SER A 136 -0.05 -1.53 -2.10
N MET A 137 0.02 -2.48 -1.16
CA MET A 137 -1.01 -3.48 -0.89
C MET A 137 -2.33 -2.84 -0.48
N MET A 138 -2.32 -2.03 0.58
CA MET A 138 -3.48 -1.37 1.15
C MET A 138 -4.01 -0.30 0.17
N GLY A 139 -3.16 0.53 -0.42
CA GLY A 139 -3.58 1.53 -1.41
C GLY A 139 -4.30 0.92 -2.60
N SER A 140 -3.81 -0.21 -3.12
CA SER A 140 -4.46 -0.94 -4.20
C SER A 140 -5.78 -1.55 -3.75
N PHE A 141 -5.81 -2.19 -2.58
CA PHE A 141 -7.06 -2.71 -2.01
C PHE A 141 -8.13 -1.61 -1.87
N LEU A 142 -7.77 -0.45 -1.33
CA LEU A 142 -8.69 0.68 -1.17
C LEU A 142 -9.19 1.19 -2.52
N TYR A 143 -8.32 1.21 -3.55
CA TYR A 143 -8.70 1.67 -4.89
C TYR A 143 -9.75 0.78 -5.54
N PHE A 144 -9.70 -0.54 -5.32
CA PHE A 144 -10.63 -1.48 -5.95
C PHE A 144 -11.85 -1.81 -5.09
N GLN A 145 -11.73 -1.82 -3.77
CA GLN A 145 -12.80 -2.29 -2.87
C GLN A 145 -13.54 -1.15 -2.18
N HIS A 146 -12.91 0.02 -2.06
CA HIS A 146 -13.45 1.15 -1.29
C HIS A 146 -13.27 2.50 -2.02
N GLN A 147 -13.21 2.50 -3.36
CA GLN A 147 -12.85 3.67 -4.17
C GLN A 147 -13.59 4.96 -3.76
N ASP A 148 -14.89 4.86 -3.53
CA ASP A 148 -15.77 6.00 -3.21
C ASP A 148 -15.52 6.62 -1.83
N TRP A 149 -14.88 5.89 -0.91
CA TRP A 149 -14.54 6.37 0.43
C TRP A 149 -13.35 7.33 0.45
N TYR A 150 -12.60 7.37 -0.66
CA TYR A 150 -11.34 8.10 -0.76
C TYR A 150 -11.41 9.12 -1.89
N ALA A 151 -10.60 10.16 -1.76
CA ALA A 151 -10.25 11.03 -2.86
C ALA A 151 -8.90 10.58 -3.41
N TRP A 152 -8.70 10.69 -4.73
CA TRP A 152 -7.53 10.16 -5.40
C TRP A 152 -6.70 11.29 -6.02
N SER A 153 -5.38 11.14 -5.96
CA SER A 153 -4.41 12.02 -6.63
C SER A 153 -3.30 11.15 -7.23
N ILE A 154 -3.60 10.52 -8.37
CA ILE A 154 -2.71 9.59 -9.08
C ILE A 154 -1.98 10.33 -10.19
N ARG A 155 -0.68 10.54 -10.00
CA ARG A 155 0.18 11.17 -11.00
C ARG A 155 0.31 10.26 -12.23
N HIS A 156 0.19 10.86 -13.42
CA HIS A 156 0.24 10.17 -14.71
C HIS A 156 -0.77 9.01 -14.86
N GLY A 157 -1.90 9.06 -14.14
CA GLY A 157 -2.92 8.00 -14.18
C GLY A 157 -3.47 7.68 -15.58
N TRP A 158 -3.42 8.65 -16.50
CA TRP A 158 -3.82 8.47 -17.90
C TRP A 158 -3.05 7.36 -18.63
N ILE A 159 -1.81 7.04 -18.21
CA ILE A 159 -1.01 5.94 -18.78
C ILE A 159 -1.67 4.58 -18.50
N ARG A 160 -2.49 4.49 -17.44
CA ARG A 160 -3.14 3.26 -16.96
C ARG A 160 -4.66 3.35 -16.99
N SER A 161 -5.21 4.26 -17.80
CA SER A 161 -6.67 4.46 -17.95
C SER A 161 -7.38 4.75 -16.62
N VAL A 162 -6.68 5.35 -15.66
CA VAL A 162 -7.28 5.84 -14.41
C VAL A 162 -8.25 6.99 -14.75
N PRO A 163 -9.46 7.03 -14.16
CA PRO A 163 -10.42 8.12 -14.38
C PRO A 163 -9.80 9.50 -14.13
N LEU A 164 -10.12 10.48 -14.96
CA LEU A 164 -9.48 11.80 -14.94
C LEU A 164 -9.65 12.49 -13.58
N GLU A 165 -10.82 12.32 -12.95
CA GLU A 165 -11.15 12.81 -11.61
C GLU A 165 -10.19 12.30 -10.52
N HIS A 166 -9.56 11.15 -10.73
CA HIS A 166 -8.56 10.58 -9.81
C HIS A 166 -7.14 11.08 -10.07
N THR A 167 -6.92 11.89 -11.11
CA THR A 167 -5.59 12.38 -11.50
C THR A 167 -5.32 13.83 -11.09
N CYS A 168 -6.29 14.48 -10.42
CA CYS A 168 -6.17 15.87 -9.97
C CYS A 168 -4.96 16.03 -9.03
N PRO A 169 -3.96 16.86 -9.36
CA PRO A 169 -2.78 17.06 -8.53
C PRO A 169 -3.13 17.63 -7.16
N ARG A 170 -2.49 17.11 -6.11
CA ARG A 170 -2.63 17.60 -4.72
C ARG A 170 -1.28 17.80 -4.06
N LEU A 171 -1.26 18.71 -3.08
CA LEU A 171 -0.06 18.97 -2.29
C LEU A 171 0.17 17.82 -1.31
N ARG A 172 1.40 17.29 -1.32
CA ARG A 172 1.88 16.30 -0.35
C ARG A 172 2.29 17.01 0.93
N VAL A 173 1.96 16.39 2.08
CA VAL A 173 2.37 16.90 3.39
C VAL A 173 3.66 16.25 3.90
N ALA A 174 4.02 15.10 3.32
CA ALA A 174 5.15 14.29 3.71
C ALA A 174 5.79 13.62 2.48
N HIS A 175 7.08 13.36 2.60
CA HIS A 175 7.86 12.63 1.63
C HIS A 175 8.77 11.66 2.35
N HIS A 176 9.00 10.50 1.75
CA HIS A 176 10.11 9.65 2.14
C HIS A 176 11.39 10.49 2.10
N VAL A 177 12.23 10.40 3.14
CA VAL A 177 13.58 10.94 3.07
C VAL A 177 14.28 10.14 1.99
N PRO A 178 14.65 10.74 0.85
CA PRO A 178 15.53 10.04 -0.07
C PRO A 178 16.79 9.79 0.75
N TYR A 179 17.10 8.53 1.04
CA TYR A 179 18.27 8.25 1.85
C TYR A 179 19.46 8.94 1.20
N TRP A 180 20.07 9.88 1.93
CA TRP A 180 21.16 10.71 1.44
C TRP A 180 22.31 9.76 1.08
N GLY A 181 22.45 9.45 -0.22
CA GLY A 181 23.31 8.38 -0.75
C GLY A 181 22.68 7.44 -1.80
N MET A 182 21.37 7.56 -2.10
CA MET A 182 20.63 6.60 -2.95
C MET A 182 20.23 7.09 -4.35
N GLU A 183 21.18 7.60 -5.13
CA GLU A 183 21.11 7.43 -6.60
C GLU A 183 21.25 5.94 -7.03
N ASN A 184 21.42 5.02 -6.06
CA ASN A 184 21.81 3.63 -6.30
C ASN A 184 20.87 2.56 -5.71
N TRP A 185 19.66 2.86 -5.23
CA TRP A 185 18.81 1.81 -4.61
C TRP A 185 18.19 0.80 -5.60
N SER A 186 18.19 1.11 -6.89
CA SER A 186 18.04 0.09 -7.95
C SER A 186 19.14 -1.00 -7.91
N ARG A 187 20.16 -0.87 -7.05
CA ARG A 187 21.24 -1.86 -6.84
C ARG A 187 21.30 -2.45 -5.42
N GLY A 188 20.47 -1.98 -4.47
CA GLY A 188 20.64 -2.21 -3.03
C GLY A 188 19.96 -3.44 -2.42
N CYS A 189 18.88 -3.97 -3.03
CA CYS A 189 18.23 -5.23 -2.61
C CYS A 189 19.04 -6.48 -2.96
N LYS A 190 20.38 -6.46 -2.82
CA LYS A 190 21.28 -7.58 -3.17
C LYS A 190 21.77 -8.40 -1.99
N LEU A 191 21.42 -8.07 -0.76
CA LEU A 191 21.99 -8.71 0.43
C LEU A 191 20.94 -8.79 1.55
N GLY A 192 20.12 -9.85 1.58
CA GLY A 192 19.20 -10.01 2.71
C GLY A 192 18.40 -11.30 2.88
N LEU A 193 18.30 -12.21 1.90
CA LEU A 193 17.39 -13.37 2.02
C LEU A 193 18.06 -14.76 1.94
N ARG A 194 19.39 -14.85 1.90
CA ARG A 194 20.10 -16.15 1.83
C ARG A 194 20.10 -17.00 3.11
N GLY A 195 19.40 -16.60 4.17
CA GLY A 195 19.54 -17.22 5.50
C GLY A 195 18.35 -17.97 6.08
N LEU A 196 17.19 -18.05 5.39
CA LEU A 196 15.95 -18.55 6.02
C LEU A 196 15.33 -19.80 5.37
N PHE A 197 15.99 -20.40 4.38
CA PHE A 197 15.54 -21.66 3.76
C PHE A 197 16.71 -22.61 3.46
N SER A 198 17.52 -22.90 4.48
CA SER A 198 18.45 -24.03 4.50
C SER A 198 18.15 -24.94 5.67
#